data_AF-A0A521LKK6-F1
#
_entry.id   AF-A0A521LKK6-F1
#
_cell.length_a   1.000
_cell.length_b   1.000
_cell.length_c   1.000
_cell.angle_alpha   90.00
_cell.angle_beta   90.00
_cell.angle_gamma   90.00
#
_symmetry.space_group_name_H-M   'P 1'
#
loop_
_entity.id
_entity.type
_entity.pdbx_description
1 polymer ?
#
loop_
_entity_poly.entity_id
_entity_poly.type
_entity_poly.pdbx_seq_one_letter_code
_entity_poly.pdbx_strand_id
1 'polypeptide(L)' 'GIAPADLPHVFEPFFTTGKHRGTGLGLAICRNIIDAHQGDIQMESQPGKGTAVRIWLPLRQPSPFSMV' A
#
# COMPACT_ATOMS: atom_id res chain seq x y z
N GLY A 1 9.00 -10.17 -7.92
CA GLY A 1 7.82 -9.78 -8.71
C GLY A 1 6.61 -10.54 -8.18
N ILE A 2 5.42 -10.00 -8.40
CA ILE A 2 4.12 -10.48 -7.92
C ILE A 2 3.32 -10.97 -9.14
N ALA A 3 2.53 -12.04 -8.99
CA ALA A 3 1.71 -12.52 -10.09
C ALA A 3 0.60 -11.49 -10.43
N PRO A 4 0.24 -11.32 -11.71
CA PRO A 4 -0.83 -10.39 -12.10
C PRO A 4 -2.17 -10.64 -11.38
N ALA A 5 -2.48 -11.90 -11.08
CA ALA A 5 -3.68 -12.29 -10.35
C ALA A 5 -3.66 -11.87 -8.87
N ASP A 6 -2.47 -11.75 -8.26
CA ASP A 6 -2.32 -11.39 -6.86
C ASP A 6 -2.29 -9.86 -6.66
N LEU A 7 -1.87 -9.10 -7.67
CA LEU A 7 -1.69 -7.64 -7.61
C LEU A 7 -2.92 -6.88 -7.09
N PRO A 8 -4.17 -7.19 -7.47
CA PRO A 8 -5.36 -6.54 -6.92
C PRO A 8 -5.54 -6.76 -5.42
N HIS A 9 -5.03 -7.87 -4.89
CA HIS A 9 -5.27 -8.33 -3.51
C HIS A 9 -4.14 -7.96 -2.53
N VAL A 10 -3.01 -7.43 -3.02
CA VAL A 10 -1.81 -7.20 -2.18
C VAL A 10 -2.02 -6.25 -1.01
N PHE A 11 -3.04 -5.38 -1.07
CA PHE A 11 -3.40 -4.45 0.00
C PHE A 11 -4.53 -4.98 0.90
N GLU A 12 -5.09 -6.14 0.60
CA GLU A 12 -6.13 -6.76 1.42
C GLU A 12 -5.52 -7.29 2.72
N PRO A 13 -6.16 -7.05 3.88
CA PRO A 13 -5.72 -7.62 5.14
C PRO A 13 -5.63 -9.15 5.07
N PHE A 14 -4.59 -9.72 5.65
CA PHE A 14 -4.34 -11.17 5.73
C PHE A 14 -4.02 -11.87 4.41
N PHE A 15 -3.97 -11.15 3.28
CA PHE A 15 -3.56 -11.74 2.01
C PHE A 15 -2.08 -12.15 2.05
N THR A 16 -1.79 -13.39 1.66
CA THR A 16 -0.42 -13.95 1.60
C THR A 16 -0.35 -15.09 0.58
N THR A 17 0.74 -15.15 -0.19
CA THR A 17 0.91 -16.11 -1.29
C THR A 17 1.87 -17.25 -0.98
N GLY A 18 2.26 -17.45 0.29
CA GLY A 18 3.00 -18.66 0.69
C GLY A 18 4.21 -18.48 1.60
N LYS A 19 4.17 -17.57 2.57
CA LYS A 19 5.14 -17.58 3.68
C LYS A 19 4.45 -17.56 5.03
N HIS A 20 4.60 -18.64 5.80
CA HIS A 20 4.07 -18.80 7.17
C HIS A 20 4.74 -17.87 8.20
N ARG A 21 5.59 -16.93 7.77
CA ARG A 21 6.33 -15.99 8.63
C ARG A 21 5.74 -14.59 8.69
N GLY A 22 4.75 -14.26 7.85
CA GLY A 22 4.08 -12.96 7.84
C GLY A 22 2.58 -13.13 7.97
N THR A 23 1.92 -12.25 8.74
CA THR A 23 0.48 -12.26 8.95
C THR A 23 -0.33 -11.73 7.77
N GLY A 24 0.33 -11.27 6.69
CA GLY A 24 -0.34 -10.60 5.57
C GLY A 24 -0.87 -9.21 5.88
N LEU A 25 -0.45 -8.59 6.99
CA LEU A 25 -0.97 -7.27 7.42
C LEU A 25 -0.14 -6.07 6.95
N GLY A 26 1.13 -6.27 6.56
CA GLY A 26 2.07 -5.16 6.34
C GLY A 26 1.59 -4.15 5.29
N LEU A 27 1.18 -4.61 4.11
CA LEU A 27 0.73 -3.73 3.02
C LEU A 27 -0.61 -3.06 3.32
N ALA A 28 -1.53 -3.76 3.98
CA ALA A 28 -2.78 -3.19 4.45
C ALA A 28 -2.53 -2.06 5.47
N ILE A 29 -1.59 -2.26 6.41
CA ILE A 29 -1.17 -1.21 7.36
C ILE A 29 -0.54 -0.02 6.62
N CYS A 30 0.31 -0.26 5.63
CA CYS A 30 0.89 0.83 4.82
C CYS A 30 -0.18 1.65 4.10
N ARG A 31 -1.17 1.00 3.47
CA ARG A 31 -2.31 1.68 2.84
C ARG A 31 -3.05 2.54 3.86
N ASN A 32 -3.41 1.98 5.02
CA ASN A 32 -4.11 2.72 6.07
C ASN A 32 -3.33 3.94 6.58
N ILE A 33 -2.01 3.81 6.76
CA ILE A 33 -1.14 4.93 7.19
C ILE A 33 -1.15 6.03 6.12
N ILE A 34 -1.00 5.66 4.85
CA ILE A 34 -0.92 6.60 3.73
C ILE A 34 -2.26 7.30 3.54
N ASP A 35 -3.37 6.57 3.61
CA ASP A 35 -4.73 7.11 3.53
C ASP A 35 -5.01 8.07 4.70
N ALA A 36 -4.56 7.74 5.92
CA ALA A 36 -4.66 8.64 7.08
C ALA A 36 -3.87 9.95 6.90
N HIS A 37 -2.82 9.93 6.07
CA HIS A 37 -2.07 11.12 5.65
C HIS A 37 -2.63 11.77 4.37
N GLN A 38 -3.79 11.31 3.89
CA GLN A 38 -4.43 11.76 2.65
C GLN A 38 -3.52 11.61 1.42
N GLY A 39 -2.72 10.54 1.44
CA GLY A 39 -1.86 10.17 0.34
C GLY A 39 -2.49 9.14 -0.59
N ASP A 40 -1.67 8.65 -1.51
CA ASP A 40 -1.97 7.47 -2.34
C ASP A 40 -0.74 6.54 -2.37
N ILE A 41 -1.00 5.26 -2.57
CA ILE A 41 0.02 4.23 -2.80
C ILE A 41 -0.35 3.36 -4.00
N GLN A 42 0.59 3.15 -4.90
CA GLN A 42 0.42 2.32 -6.08
C GLN A 42 1.54 1.30 -6.17
N MET A 43 1.23 0.14 -6.75
CA MET A 43 2.17 -0.96 -6.90
C MET A 43 2.17 -1.46 -8.35
N GLU A 44 3.35 -1.52 -8.94
CA GLU A 44 3.61 -2.14 -10.23
C GLU A 44 4.58 -3.29 -10.01
N SER A 45 4.28 -4.46 -10.56
CA SER A 45 5.16 -5.62 -10.39
C SER A 45 5.13 -6.51 -11.62
N GLN A 46 6.27 -7.12 -11.92
CA GLN A 46 6.38 -8.18 -12.91
C GLN A 46 7.20 -9.34 -12.34
N PRO A 47 6.70 -10.59 -12.43
CA PRO A 47 7.48 -11.77 -12.06
C PRO A 47 8.84 -11.78 -12.76
N GLY A 48 9.90 -12.16 -12.03
CA GLY A 48 11.27 -12.18 -12.56
C GLY A 48 11.95 -10.82 -12.77
N LYS A 49 11.24 -9.69 -12.78
CA LYS A 49 11.84 -8.35 -12.97
C LYS A 49 11.95 -7.52 -11.70
N GLY A 50 10.93 -7.56 -10.83
CA GLY A 50 10.91 -6.77 -9.61
C GLY A 50 9.53 -6.20 -9.28
N THR A 51 9.51 -5.29 -8.31
CA THR A 51 8.31 -4.58 -7.84
C THR A 51 8.70 -3.13 -7.58
N ALA A 52 7.90 -2.20 -8.08
CA ALA A 52 7.97 -0.78 -7.76
C ALA A 52 6.73 -0.40 -6.94
N VAL A 53 6.95 0.34 -5.85
CA VAL A 53 5.90 0.93 -5.02
C VAL A 53 6.10 2.43 -5.06
N ARG A 54 5.05 3.18 -5.39
CA ARG A 54 5.06 4.64 -5.41
C ARG A 54 4.09 5.16 -4.37
N ILE A 55 4.51 6.18 -3.64
CA ILE A 55 3.75 6.79 -2.55
C ILE A 55 3.71 8.29 -2.84
N TRP A 56 2.52 8.87 -2.76
CA TRP A 56 2.30 10.31 -2.86
C TRP A 56 1.72 10.79 -1.54
N LEU A 57 2.28 11.87 -1.01
CA LEU A 57 1.80 12.51 0.21
C LEU A 57 1.64 14.01 -0.04
N PRO A 58 0.61 14.66 0.51
CA PRO A 58 0.52 16.11 0.51
C PRO A 58 1.73 16.75 1.21
N LEU A 59 2.31 17.80 0.62
CA LEU A 59 3.43 18.54 1.24
C LEU A 59 3.02 19.25 2.54
N ARG A 60 1.72 19.52 2.71
CA ARG A 60 1.12 20.07 3.91
C ARG A 60 -0.11 19.24 4.22
N GLN A 61 -0.24 18.79 5.46
CA GLN A 61 -1.51 18.24 5.91
C GLN A 61 -2.54 19.38 5.97
N PRO A 62 -3.77 19.18 5.48
CA PRO A 62 -4.79 20.19 5.66
C PRO A 62 -4.97 20.44 7.15
N SER A 63 -4.81 21.71 7.53
CA SER A 63 -5.05 22.12 8.91
C SER A 63 -6.52 21.87 9.24
N PRO A 64 -6.83 21.13 10.31
CA PRO A 64 -8.21 20.98 10.76
C PRO A 64 -8.84 22.31 11.18
N PHE A 65 -8.04 23.37 11.35
CA PHE A 65 -8.46 24.70 11.80
C PHE A 65 -8.67 25.75 10.70
N SER A 66 -8.54 25.40 9.41
CA SER A 66 -8.69 26.38 8.32
C SER A 66 -10.14 26.67 7.88
N MET A 67 -11.15 26.22 8.63
CA MET A 67 -12.58 26.40 8.31
C MET A 67 -13.41 27.05 9.44
N VAL A 68 -12.78 27.77 10.38
CA VAL A 68 -13.48 28.62 11.38
C VAL A 68 -13.13 30.08 11.22
#